data_AF-F4ZM11-F1
#
_entry.id   AF-F4ZM11-F1
#
_cell.length_a   1.000
_cell.length_b   1.000
_cell.length_c   1.000
_cell.angle_alpha   90.00
_cell.angle_beta   90.00
_cell.angle_gamma   90.00
#
_symmetry.space_group_name_H-M   'P 1'
#
loop_
_entity.id
_entity.type
_entity.pdbx_description
1 polymer ?
#
loop_
_entity_poly.entity_id
_entity_poly.type
_entity_poly.pdbx_seq_one_letter_code
_entity_poly.pdbx_strand_id
1 'polypeptide(L)' 'QHKHAKTVSQNPGLTNNQISTLISAMWAAESDEVRSEYKAKADLIKQQHAADNPGYRYK' A
#
# COMPACT_ATOMS: atom_id res chain seq x y z
N GLN A 1 -3.04 -1.02 8.35
CA GLN A 1 -2.75 -2.45 8.12
C GLN A 1 -4.03 -3.28 7.87
N HIS A 2 -5.09 -2.75 7.22
CA HIS A 2 -6.41 -3.42 7.24
C HIS A 2 -6.76 -4.24 5.98
N LYS A 3 -6.27 -3.87 4.78
CA LYS A 3 -6.68 -4.58 3.54
C LYS A 3 -6.00 -5.95 3.39
N HIS A 4 -4.71 -6.05 3.71
CA HIS A 4 -3.96 -7.30 3.52
C HIS A 4 -4.47 -8.47 4.39
N ALA A 5 -4.73 -8.22 5.68
CA ALA A 5 -5.23 -9.25 6.59
C ALA A 5 -6.61 -9.78 6.17
N LYS A 6 -7.50 -8.89 5.69
CA LYS A 6 -8.84 -9.25 5.21
C LYS A 6 -8.78 -10.07 3.92
N THR A 7 -7.88 -9.74 2.99
CA THR A 7 -7.71 -10.49 1.74
C THR A 7 -7.12 -11.89 1.99
N VAL A 8 -6.18 -12.02 2.93
CA VAL A 8 -5.59 -13.32 3.33
C VAL A 8 -6.64 -14.20 4.00
N SER A 9 -7.43 -13.66 4.94
CA SER A 9 -8.47 -14.43 5.62
C SER A 9 -9.62 -14.86 4.70
N GLN A 10 -9.91 -14.09 3.64
CA GLN A 10 -10.94 -14.41 2.66
C GLN A 10 -10.46 -15.33 1.52
N ASN A 11 -9.16 -15.60 1.42
CA ASN A 11 -8.59 -16.50 0.42
C ASN A 11 -7.66 -17.55 1.06
N PRO A 12 -8.17 -18.40 1.97
CA PRO A 12 -7.37 -19.47 2.55
C PRO A 12 -6.99 -20.48 1.44
N GLY A 13 -5.75 -20.42 0.98
CA GLY A 13 -5.22 -21.29 -0.08
C GLY A 13 -4.48 -20.56 -1.20
N LEU A 14 -4.59 -19.22 -1.28
CA LEU A 14 -3.75 -18.45 -2.20
C LEU A 14 -2.37 -18.22 -1.58
N THR A 15 -1.33 -18.47 -2.37
CA THR A 15 0.04 -18.13 -1.98
C THR A 15 0.20 -16.60 -1.91
N ASN A 16 1.14 -16.13 -1.09
CA ASN A 16 1.43 -14.69 -0.95
C ASN A 16 1.70 -14.00 -2.31
N ASN A 17 2.27 -14.72 -3.27
CA ASN A 17 2.46 -14.23 -4.63
C ASN A 17 1.14 -13.94 -5.34
N GLN A 18 0.18 -14.88 -5.28
CA GLN A 18 -1.14 -14.70 -5.89
C GLN A 18 -1.92 -13.57 -5.22
N ILE A 19 -1.81 -13.45 -3.90
CA ILE A 19 -2.41 -12.33 -3.15
C ILE A 19 -1.80 -10.99 -3.60
N SER A 20 -0.49 -10.93 -3.83
CA SER A 20 0.19 -9.73 -4.31
C SER A 20 -0.28 -9.33 -5.73
N THR A 21 -0.44 -10.31 -6.63
CA THR A 21 -1.01 -10.08 -7.97
C THR A 21 -2.44 -9.58 -7.89
N LEU A 22 -3.27 -10.19 -7.03
CA LEU A 22 -4.66 -9.78 -6.84
C LEU A 22 -4.77 -8.35 -6.30
N ILE A 23 -3.99 -7.99 -5.27
CA ILE A 23 -3.97 -6.63 -4.71
C ILE A 23 -3.55 -5.61 -5.76
N SER A 24 -2.56 -5.96 -6.60
CA SER A 24 -2.12 -5.11 -7.70
C SER A 24 -3.24 -4.88 -8.73
N ALA A 25 -4.00 -5.92 -9.07
CA ALA A 25 -5.15 -5.81 -9.97
C ALA A 25 -6.29 -4.99 -9.35
N MET A 26 -6.58 -5.19 -8.06
CA MET A 26 -7.58 -4.39 -7.33
C MET A 26 -7.19 -2.91 -7.31
N TRP A 27 -5.92 -2.59 -7.08
CA TRP A 27 -5.42 -1.22 -7.15
C TRP A 27 -5.54 -0.61 -8.56
N ALA A 28 -5.29 -1.41 -9.60
CA ALA A 28 -5.45 -1.00 -11.00
C ALA A 28 -6.92 -0.74 -11.38
N ALA A 29 -7.88 -1.35 -10.68
CA ALA A 29 -9.32 -1.13 -10.87
C ALA A 29 -9.94 -0.07 -9.93
N GLU A 30 -9.20 0.36 -8.90
CA GLU A 30 -9.67 1.35 -7.91
C GLU A 30 -9.83 2.75 -8.54
N SER A 31 -10.75 3.55 -8.00
CA SER A 31 -11.04 4.90 -8.50
C SER A 31 -9.90 5.89 -8.25
N ASP A 32 -9.84 6.93 -9.08
CA ASP A 32 -8.82 7.98 -8.96
C ASP A 32 -8.91 8.78 -7.66
N GLU A 33 -10.11 8.91 -7.10
CA GLU A 33 -10.33 9.57 -5.80
C GLU A 33 -9.64 8.79 -4.67
N VAL A 34 -9.84 7.47 -4.62
CA VAL A 34 -9.16 6.61 -3.65
C VAL A 34 -7.66 6.64 -3.90
N ARG A 35 -7.20 6.57 -5.15
CA ARG A 35 -5.76 6.66 -5.45
C ARG A 35 -5.15 7.97 -4.97
N SER A 36 -5.86 9.08 -5.15
CA SER A 36 -5.44 10.40 -4.69
C SER A 36 -5.34 10.47 -3.16
N GLU A 37 -6.31 9.90 -2.44
CA GLU A 37 -6.30 9.83 -0.98
C GLU A 37 -5.07 9.05 -0.46
N TYR A 38 -4.78 7.90 -1.07
CA TYR A 38 -3.61 7.09 -0.70
C TYR A 38 -2.30 7.78 -1.10
N LYS A 39 -2.27 8.52 -2.21
CA LYS A 39 -1.12 9.35 -2.60
C LYS A 39 -0.85 10.44 -1.57
N ALA A 40 -1.88 11.18 -1.14
CA ALA A 40 -1.75 12.21 -0.11
C ALA A 40 -1.23 11.63 1.21
N LYS A 41 -1.73 10.47 1.64
CA LYS A 41 -1.20 9.75 2.81
C LYS A 41 0.26 9.35 2.64
N ALA A 42 0.64 8.83 1.47
CA ALA A 42 2.02 8.45 1.20
C ALA A 42 2.97 9.66 1.23
N ASP A 43 2.54 10.80 0.70
CA ASP A 43 3.34 12.02 0.70
C ASP A 43 3.49 12.61 2.11
N LEU A 44 2.43 12.56 2.94
CA LEU A 44 2.52 12.92 4.35
C LEU A 44 3.54 12.04 5.10
N ILE A 45 3.49 10.73 4.89
CA ILE A 45 4.42 9.80 5.54
C ILE A 45 5.86 10.04 5.07
N LYS A 46 6.08 10.33 3.78
CA LYS A 46 7.42 10.68 3.27
C LYS A 46 7.95 11.96 3.91
N GLN A 47 7.12 12.99 4.04
CA GLN A 47 7.50 14.25 4.67
C GLN A 47 7.84 14.03 6.15
N GLN A 48 6.99 13.30 6.87
CA GLN A 48 7.25 12.94 8.27
C GLN A 48 8.55 12.15 8.41
N HIS A 49 8.76 11.13 7.57
CA HIS A 49 9.98 10.34 7.60
C HIS A 49 11.23 11.17 7.32
N ALA A 50 11.17 12.12 6.37
CA ALA A 50 12.26 13.03 6.06
C ALA A 50 12.56 14.00 7.21
N ALA A 51 11.53 14.47 7.92
CA ALA A 51 11.69 15.30 9.12
C ALA A 51 12.28 14.51 10.29
N ASP A 52 11.81 13.28 10.51
CA ASP A 52 12.27 12.42 11.61
C ASP A 52 13.66 11.82 11.36
N ASN A 53 14.05 11.68 10.10
CA ASN A 53 15.33 11.09 9.69
C ASN A 53 16.12 12.09 8.83
N PRO A 54 16.58 13.21 9.42
CA PRO A 54 17.39 14.18 8.69
C PRO A 54 18.69 13.52 8.23
N GLY A 55 18.92 13.52 6.91
CA GLY A 55 20.06 12.84 6.28
C GLY A 55 19.78 11.43 5.77
N TYR A 56 18.55 10.92 5.90
CA TYR A 56 18.15 9.66 5.27
C TYR A 56 18.25 9.77 3.74
N ARG A 57 19.03 8.87 3.15
CA ARG A 57 19.21 8.76 1.70
C ARG A 57 19.14 7.29 1.33
N TYR A 58 18.11 6.91 0.59
CA TYR A 58 17.97 5.56 0.05
C TYR A 58 19.20 5.25 -0.83
N LYS A 59 19.88 4.13 -0.56
CA LYS A 59 21.03 3.65 -1.31
C LYS A 59 20.62 2.54 -2.26
#